data_AF-A0A926GB32-F1
#
_entry.id   AF-A0A926GB32-F1
#
_cell.length_a   1.000
_cell.length_b   1.000
_cell.length_c   1.000
_cell.angle_alpha   90.00
_cell.angle_beta   90.00
_cell.angle_gamma   90.00
#
_symmetry.space_group_name_H-M   'P 1'
#
loop_
_entity.id
_entity.type
_entity.pdbx_description
1 polymer ?
#
loop_
_entity_poly.entity_id
_entity_poly.type
_entity_poly.pdbx_seq_one_letter_code
_entity_poly.pdbx_strand_id
1 'polypeptide(L)'
;MAFFDRKYHVYAAFGGGDGRAPWAEPQWSSVAAALDPLVLAASGKAAVRSSQVGSEPMSANQRELKFGRIGWNPAGHAKWVHAGRSDVASFMSTEIWAPSWSECERRRIAPDVHIRMENEAAFGSGGSAPASFLLAVAVDMPAEYAQHAYPAMREISKVMGGRRLAHALRPWAESFGKTAYSNSIQDLFSAHIFLERRGREAPDGAALKEPWHWLD
;
A
#
# COMPACT_ATOMS: atom_id res chain seq x y z
N MET A 1 18.14 0.85 -14.20
CA MET A 1 17.92 1.52 -12.89
C MET A 1 18.61 0.69 -11.82
N ALA A 2 19.29 1.29 -10.84
CA ALA A 2 20.29 0.62 -10.00
C ALA A 2 19.87 0.42 -8.53
N PHE A 3 18.56 0.31 -8.26
CA PHE A 3 18.04 0.26 -6.89
C PHE A 3 17.09 -0.92 -6.64
N PHE A 4 17.14 -1.94 -7.50
CA PHE A 4 16.28 -3.13 -7.38
C PHE A 4 16.71 -4.04 -6.22
N ASP A 5 17.99 -4.04 -5.83
CA ASP A 5 18.58 -4.98 -4.87
C ASP A 5 18.41 -4.61 -3.40
N ARG A 6 18.08 -3.35 -3.08
CA ARG A 6 17.85 -2.88 -1.70
C ARG A 6 16.81 -3.76 -1.01
N LYS A 7 17.12 -4.23 0.20
CA LYS A 7 16.30 -5.19 0.95
C LYS A 7 15.27 -4.49 1.84
N TYR A 8 14.09 -5.11 1.97
CA TYR A 8 12.96 -4.60 2.72
C TYR A 8 12.37 -5.66 3.63
N HIS A 9 11.97 -5.24 4.84
CA HIS A 9 10.89 -5.90 5.56
C HIS A 9 9.57 -5.53 4.88
N VAL A 10 8.90 -6.50 4.31
CA VAL A 10 7.61 -6.32 3.65
C VAL A 10 6.54 -7.00 4.48
N TYR A 11 5.53 -6.23 4.86
CA TYR A 11 4.37 -6.69 5.60
C TYR A 11 3.14 -6.56 4.71
N ALA A 12 2.26 -7.56 4.74
CA ALA A 12 0.99 -7.55 4.04
C ALA A 12 -0.15 -7.89 4.99
N ALA A 13 -1.14 -7.00 5.12
CA ALA A 13 -2.38 -7.25 5.83
C ALA A 13 -3.52 -7.46 4.82
N PHE A 14 -4.31 -8.50 5.06
CA PHE A 14 -5.46 -8.84 4.22
C PHE A 14 -6.74 -8.70 5.05
N GLY A 15 -7.64 -7.85 4.58
CA GLY A 15 -8.91 -7.58 5.25
C GLY A 15 -9.88 -8.76 5.17
N GLY A 16 -10.91 -8.69 6.02
CA GLY A 16 -12.10 -9.53 5.97
C GLY A 16 -13.32 -8.81 5.41
N GLY A 17 -14.38 -9.56 5.06
CA GLY A 17 -15.65 -8.96 4.61
C GLY A 17 -16.38 -8.13 5.66
N ASP A 18 -15.95 -8.22 6.93
CA ASP A 18 -16.37 -7.45 8.11
C ASP A 18 -15.42 -6.29 8.48
N GLY A 19 -14.30 -6.17 7.77
CA GLY A 19 -13.31 -5.11 7.98
C GLY A 19 -13.81 -3.73 7.54
N ARG A 20 -13.22 -2.68 8.10
CA ARG A 20 -13.48 -1.30 7.64
C ARG A 20 -12.46 -0.91 6.58
N ALA A 21 -12.87 -0.01 5.68
CA ALA A 21 -11.98 0.58 4.69
C ALA A 21 -10.89 1.42 5.38
N PRO A 22 -9.60 1.05 5.32
CA PRO A 22 -8.53 1.79 6.01
C PRO A 22 -8.32 3.20 5.43
N TRP A 23 -8.77 3.44 4.19
CA TRP A 23 -8.72 4.73 3.51
C TRP A 23 -9.92 5.64 3.77
N ALA A 24 -10.91 5.22 4.56
CA ALA A 24 -12.08 6.03 4.89
C ALA A 24 -11.87 6.76 6.23
N GLU A 25 -12.44 7.96 6.40
CA GLU A 25 -12.54 8.54 7.75
C GLU A 25 -13.63 7.84 8.57
N PRO A 26 -13.46 7.71 9.90
CA PRO A 26 -12.31 8.15 10.71
C PRO A 26 -11.13 7.17 10.73
N GLN A 27 -11.19 6.05 10.01
CA GLN A 27 -10.16 4.99 10.07
C GLN A 27 -8.80 5.49 9.59
N TRP A 28 -8.79 6.28 8.51
CA TRP A 28 -7.55 6.80 7.93
C TRP A 28 -6.74 7.61 8.93
N SER A 29 -7.38 8.46 9.74
CA SER A 29 -6.68 9.22 10.78
C SER A 29 -5.86 8.34 11.73
N SER A 30 -6.41 7.17 12.12
CA SER A 30 -5.68 6.20 12.96
C SER A 30 -4.58 5.48 12.19
N VAL A 31 -4.82 5.14 10.92
CA VAL A 31 -3.83 4.51 10.03
C VAL A 31 -2.65 5.44 9.76
N ALA A 32 -2.89 6.71 9.46
CA ALA A 32 -1.84 7.70 9.23
C ALA A 32 -0.99 7.90 10.49
N ALA A 33 -1.63 8.07 11.66
CA ALA A 33 -0.92 8.22 12.93
C ALA A 33 -0.03 7.00 13.26
N ALA A 34 -0.48 5.79 12.94
CA ALA A 34 0.33 4.57 13.12
C ALA A 34 1.55 4.51 12.18
N LEU A 35 1.47 5.14 11.00
CA LEU A 35 2.52 5.16 9.99
C LEU A 35 3.49 6.34 10.12
N ASP A 36 3.09 7.42 10.80
CA ASP A 36 3.89 8.64 10.95
C ASP A 36 5.33 8.39 11.41
N PRO A 37 5.63 7.54 12.41
CA PRO A 37 7.00 7.28 12.84
C PRO A 37 7.91 6.74 11.72
N LEU A 38 7.35 6.02 10.75
CA LEU A 38 8.09 5.46 9.62
C LEU A 38 8.22 6.47 8.49
N VAL A 39 7.10 7.08 8.10
CA VAL A 39 7.04 7.97 6.93
C VAL A 39 7.80 9.27 7.18
N LEU A 40 7.74 9.82 8.40
CA LEU A 40 8.43 11.06 8.76
C LEU A 40 9.94 10.85 9.01
N ALA A 41 10.36 9.62 9.31
CA ALA A 41 11.79 9.29 9.51
C ALA A 41 12.55 9.00 8.21
N ALA A 42 11.85 8.85 7.08
CA ALA A 42 12.47 8.62 5.78
C ALA A 42 13.36 9.80 5.35
N SER A 43 14.37 9.52 4.52
CA SER A 43 15.42 10.44 4.07
C SER A 43 14.96 11.55 3.11
N GLY A 44 13.66 11.75 2.93
CA GLY A 44 13.09 12.80 2.09
C GLY A 44 11.57 12.88 2.18
N LYS A 45 10.97 13.78 1.38
CA LYS A 45 9.54 14.09 1.51
C LYS A 45 8.68 12.97 0.93
N ALA A 46 7.72 12.52 1.73
CA ALA A 46 6.74 11.54 1.26
C ALA A 46 5.72 12.16 0.30
N ALA A 47 5.25 11.36 -0.65
CA ALA A 47 4.16 11.71 -1.57
C ALA A 47 3.15 10.58 -1.67
N VAL A 48 1.89 10.96 -1.84
CA VAL A 48 0.75 10.05 -2.03
C VAL A 48 0.28 10.14 -3.48
N ARG A 49 -0.02 8.99 -4.08
CA ARG A 49 -0.71 8.86 -5.36
C ARG A 49 -1.94 7.99 -5.14
N SER A 50 -3.12 8.54 -5.44
CA SER A 50 -4.39 7.85 -5.26
C SER A 50 -5.09 7.72 -6.60
N SER A 51 -5.62 6.53 -6.91
CA SER A 51 -6.50 6.30 -8.05
C SER A 51 -7.91 6.07 -7.52
N GLN A 52 -8.84 6.90 -8.00
CA GLN A 52 -10.24 6.89 -7.59
C GLN A 52 -11.11 7.26 -8.77
N VAL A 53 -12.33 6.73 -8.81
CA VAL A 53 -13.31 7.04 -9.84
C VAL A 53 -14.48 7.82 -9.25
N GLY A 54 -14.92 8.87 -9.94
CA GLY A 54 -16.09 9.65 -9.54
C GLY A 54 -17.38 8.85 -9.66
N SER A 55 -18.34 9.12 -8.77
CA SER A 55 -19.63 8.40 -8.70
C SER A 55 -20.64 8.79 -9.78
N GLU A 56 -20.40 9.87 -10.55
CA GLU A 56 -21.32 10.34 -11.57
C GLU A 56 -21.20 9.57 -12.90
N PRO A 57 -22.30 9.41 -13.66
CA PRO A 57 -22.32 8.73 -14.96
C PRO A 57 -21.58 9.57 -16.01
N MET A 58 -20.25 9.44 -16.06
CA MET A 58 -19.40 10.05 -17.07
C MET A 58 -18.85 9.00 -18.05
N SER A 59 -18.32 9.46 -19.19
CA SER A 59 -17.55 8.60 -20.11
C SER A 59 -16.33 7.98 -19.40
N ALA A 60 -15.87 6.81 -19.84
CA ALA A 60 -14.83 6.05 -19.13
C ALA A 60 -13.55 6.85 -18.83
N ASN A 61 -13.13 7.75 -19.74
CA ASN A 61 -11.95 8.60 -19.58
C ASN A 61 -12.16 9.80 -18.65
N GLN A 62 -13.40 10.15 -18.32
CA GLN A 62 -13.76 11.28 -17.46
C GLN A 62 -14.01 10.86 -16.00
N ARG A 63 -14.00 9.55 -15.71
CA ARG A 63 -14.29 9.05 -14.36
C ARG A 63 -13.10 9.15 -13.40
N GLU A 64 -11.86 9.14 -13.86
CA GLU A 64 -10.70 9.17 -12.96
C GLU A 64 -10.51 10.56 -12.31
N LEU A 65 -10.43 10.59 -10.98
CA LEU A 65 -10.18 11.80 -10.21
C LEU A 65 -8.68 12.14 -10.20
N LYS A 66 -8.35 13.36 -10.65
CA LYS A 66 -6.97 13.86 -10.66
C LYS A 66 -6.68 14.68 -9.42
N PHE A 67 -5.85 14.14 -8.54
CA PHE A 67 -5.45 14.84 -7.31
C PHE A 67 -4.21 15.73 -7.47
N GLY A 68 -3.41 15.56 -8.52
CA GLY A 68 -2.10 16.23 -8.60
C GLY A 68 -1.19 15.82 -7.44
N ARG A 69 -0.29 16.72 -6.99
CA ARG A 69 0.62 16.41 -5.88
C ARG A 69 -0.15 16.35 -4.55
N ILE A 70 0.05 15.25 -3.82
CA ILE A 70 -0.43 15.04 -2.46
C ILE A 70 0.79 14.76 -1.57
N GLY A 71 0.98 15.56 -0.52
CA GLY A 71 2.02 15.33 0.48
C GLY A 71 1.50 14.51 1.66
N TRP A 72 2.42 13.94 2.44
CA TRP A 72 2.11 13.34 3.73
C TRP A 72 1.94 14.44 4.79
N ASN A 73 0.74 14.98 4.90
CA ASN A 73 0.34 15.99 5.88
C ASN A 73 -1.20 16.07 5.96
N PRO A 74 -1.78 16.75 6.97
CA PRO A 74 -3.23 16.80 7.16
C PRO A 74 -4.02 17.30 5.93
N ALA A 75 -3.52 18.32 5.22
CA ALA A 75 -4.16 18.83 4.01
C ALA A 75 -4.13 17.82 2.86
N GLY A 76 -3.03 17.07 2.73
CA GLY A 76 -2.89 15.99 1.78
C GLY A 76 -3.84 14.83 2.09
N HIS A 77 -3.91 14.40 3.35
CA HIS A 77 -4.84 13.35 3.80
C HIS A 77 -6.29 13.72 3.50
N ALA A 78 -6.73 14.90 3.92
CA ALA A 78 -8.09 15.39 3.66
C ALA A 78 -8.43 15.42 2.16
N LYS A 79 -7.45 15.73 1.32
CA LYS A 79 -7.62 15.85 -0.13
C LYS A 79 -7.95 14.53 -0.81
N TRP A 80 -7.29 13.43 -0.45
CA TRP A 80 -7.50 12.14 -1.14
C TRP A 80 -8.50 11.24 -0.41
N VAL A 81 -8.67 11.38 0.91
CA VAL A 81 -9.70 10.64 1.66
C VAL A 81 -11.10 11.28 1.52
N HIS A 82 -11.20 12.40 0.79
CA HIS A 82 -12.43 13.16 0.60
C HIS A 82 -13.11 13.58 1.92
N ALA A 83 -12.35 13.66 3.03
CA ALA A 83 -12.84 13.99 4.37
C ALA A 83 -14.14 13.26 4.77
N GLY A 84 -14.27 11.98 4.40
CA GLY A 84 -15.45 11.16 4.74
C GLY A 84 -16.63 11.25 3.75
N ARG A 85 -16.48 11.95 2.63
CA ARG A 85 -17.47 12.00 1.55
C ARG A 85 -17.36 10.79 0.61
N SER A 86 -17.86 9.64 1.07
CA SER A 86 -17.88 8.39 0.27
C SER A 86 -18.85 8.43 -0.91
N ASP A 87 -19.73 9.43 -0.98
CA ASP A 87 -20.67 9.67 -2.08
C ASP A 87 -19.97 10.18 -3.35
N VAL A 88 -18.78 10.79 -3.22
CA VAL A 88 -18.12 11.52 -4.30
C VAL A 88 -17.21 10.63 -5.15
N ALA A 89 -16.60 9.62 -4.54
CA ALA A 89 -15.57 8.82 -5.16
C ALA A 89 -15.57 7.37 -4.68
N SER A 90 -15.30 6.45 -5.61
CA SER A 90 -14.95 5.07 -5.30
C SER A 90 -13.44 4.91 -5.32
N PHE A 91 -12.87 4.54 -4.18
CA PHE A 91 -11.44 4.29 -4.04
C PHE A 91 -11.03 3.00 -4.77
N MET A 92 -9.92 3.07 -5.54
CA MET A 92 -9.34 1.91 -6.23
C MET A 92 -8.07 1.44 -5.54
N SER A 93 -7.09 2.34 -5.45
CA SER A 93 -5.79 2.06 -4.89
C SER A 93 -5.08 3.33 -4.47
N THR A 94 -4.06 3.19 -3.62
CA THR A 94 -3.16 4.28 -3.27
C THR A 94 -1.77 3.75 -3.02
N GLU A 95 -0.79 4.53 -3.47
CA GLU A 95 0.63 4.31 -3.23
C GLU A 95 1.20 5.50 -2.46
N ILE A 96 2.03 5.23 -1.48
CA ILE A 96 2.75 6.24 -0.70
C ILE A 96 4.22 5.89 -0.74
N TRP A 97 5.03 6.88 -1.12
CA TRP A 97 6.47 6.72 -1.29
C TRP A 97 7.17 7.73 -0.39
N ALA A 98 8.13 7.28 0.42
CA ALA A 98 8.99 8.13 1.22
C ALA A 98 10.46 7.67 1.06
N PRO A 99 11.34 8.46 0.41
CA PRO A 99 11.05 9.70 -0.32
C PRO A 99 10.12 9.48 -1.53
N SER A 100 9.54 10.56 -2.07
CA SER A 100 8.58 10.49 -3.19
C SER A 100 9.17 9.81 -4.43
N TRP A 101 8.33 9.17 -5.26
CA TRP A 101 8.79 8.46 -6.47
C TRP A 101 9.68 9.34 -7.38
N SER A 102 9.31 10.62 -7.57
CA SER A 102 10.08 11.56 -8.39
C SER A 102 11.45 11.89 -7.80
N GLU A 103 11.58 11.82 -6.47
CA GLU A 103 12.85 11.97 -5.79
C GLU A 103 13.68 10.67 -5.90
N CYS A 104 13.04 9.52 -5.73
CA CYS A 104 13.64 8.20 -5.96
C CYS A 104 14.22 8.09 -7.38
N GLU A 105 13.45 8.46 -8.41
CA GLU A 105 13.88 8.47 -9.81
C GLU A 105 15.06 9.43 -10.04
N ARG A 106 14.94 10.67 -9.57
CA ARG A 106 15.97 11.71 -9.75
C ARG A 106 17.29 11.31 -9.08
N ARG A 107 17.23 10.74 -7.87
CA ARG A 107 18.40 10.32 -7.10
C ARG A 107 18.86 8.89 -7.44
N ARG A 108 18.10 8.17 -8.25
CA ARG A 108 18.30 6.74 -8.57
C ARG A 108 18.39 5.86 -7.32
N ILE A 109 17.52 6.09 -6.35
CA ILE A 109 17.40 5.31 -5.11
C ILE A 109 16.02 4.65 -5.03
N ALA A 110 15.90 3.59 -4.23
CA ALA A 110 14.62 3.02 -3.83
C ALA A 110 14.07 3.76 -2.60
N PRO A 111 12.75 3.78 -2.35
CA PRO A 111 12.19 4.48 -1.20
C PRO A 111 12.64 3.84 0.13
N ASP A 112 12.70 4.60 1.21
CA ASP A 112 12.92 4.04 2.55
C ASP A 112 11.66 3.33 3.04
N VAL A 113 10.50 3.94 2.77
CA VAL A 113 9.19 3.40 3.09
C VAL A 113 8.30 3.45 1.85
N HIS A 114 7.67 2.33 1.54
CA HIS A 114 6.65 2.25 0.51
C HIS A 114 5.39 1.60 1.08
N ILE A 115 4.24 2.21 0.84
CA ILE A 115 2.94 1.70 1.26
C ILE A 115 2.04 1.57 0.04
N ARG A 116 1.30 0.47 -0.05
CA ARG A 116 0.27 0.26 -1.07
C ARG A 116 -1.02 -0.21 -0.43
N MET A 117 -2.13 0.37 -0.87
CA MET A 117 -3.47 -0.03 -0.52
C MET A 117 -4.24 -0.35 -1.80
N GLU A 118 -5.00 -1.43 -1.78
CA GLU A 118 -5.92 -1.79 -2.86
C GLU A 118 -7.31 -2.13 -2.32
N ASN A 119 -8.32 -1.64 -3.04
CA ASN A 119 -9.71 -2.04 -2.86
C ASN A 119 -10.06 -3.08 -3.91
N GLU A 120 -9.96 -4.34 -3.51
CA GLU A 120 -10.21 -5.47 -4.40
C GLU A 120 -11.65 -5.52 -4.90
N ALA A 121 -12.59 -4.89 -4.19
CA ALA A 121 -14.02 -4.90 -4.53
C ALA A 121 -14.26 -4.16 -5.83
N ALA A 122 -13.49 -3.09 -6.04
CA ALA A 122 -13.62 -2.25 -7.21
C ALA A 122 -13.10 -2.93 -8.49
N PHE A 123 -12.44 -4.08 -8.39
CA PHE A 123 -11.94 -4.87 -9.53
C PHE A 123 -12.83 -6.09 -9.86
N GLY A 124 -14.08 -6.14 -9.37
CA GLY A 124 -15.09 -7.10 -9.81
C GLY A 124 -15.15 -8.40 -9.00
N SER A 125 -14.61 -8.43 -7.79
CA SER A 125 -14.63 -9.59 -6.89
C SER A 125 -15.97 -9.78 -6.14
N GLY A 126 -17.11 -9.53 -6.77
CA GLY A 126 -18.46 -10.05 -6.42
C GLY A 126 -19.01 -9.94 -4.98
N GLY A 127 -18.34 -9.31 -4.01
CA GLY A 127 -18.75 -9.20 -2.61
C GLY A 127 -18.16 -7.98 -1.91
N SER A 128 -18.46 -7.78 -0.62
CA SER A 128 -17.76 -6.85 0.28
C SER A 128 -16.29 -7.27 0.31
N ALA A 129 -15.48 -6.73 -0.58
CA ALA A 129 -14.21 -7.35 -0.87
C ALA A 129 -13.10 -6.80 0.04
N PRO A 130 -12.16 -7.69 0.41
CA PRO A 130 -11.15 -7.41 1.39
C PRO A 130 -10.19 -6.32 0.89
N ALA A 131 -10.01 -5.29 1.69
CA ALA A 131 -8.89 -4.36 1.49
C ALA A 131 -7.57 -5.14 1.61
N SER A 132 -6.58 -4.77 0.81
CA SER A 132 -5.21 -5.29 0.93
C SER A 132 -4.27 -4.13 1.20
N PHE A 133 -3.37 -4.31 2.18
CA PHE A 133 -2.46 -3.28 2.65
C PHE A 133 -1.05 -3.83 2.72
N LEU A 134 -0.11 -3.17 2.06
CA LEU A 134 1.30 -3.53 2.03
C LEU A 134 2.13 -2.38 2.59
N LEU A 135 3.07 -2.72 3.47
CA LEU A 135 4.09 -1.82 3.99
C LEU A 135 5.45 -2.45 3.72
N ALA A 136 6.32 -1.73 3.03
CA ALA A 136 7.72 -2.09 2.86
C ALA A 136 8.59 -1.04 3.55
N VAL A 137 9.48 -1.50 4.44
CA VAL A 137 10.44 -0.67 5.17
C VAL A 137 11.83 -1.19 4.86
N ALA A 138 12.72 -0.32 4.39
CA ALA A 138 14.07 -0.70 4.03
C ALA A 138 14.85 -1.20 5.25
N VAL A 139 15.60 -2.29 5.09
CA VAL A 139 16.33 -2.97 6.18
C VAL A 139 17.44 -2.08 6.78
N ASP A 140 17.95 -1.15 5.99
CA ASP A 140 18.98 -0.17 6.38
C ASP A 140 18.40 1.11 7.01
N MET A 141 17.08 1.21 7.22
CA MET A 141 16.53 2.27 8.08
C MET A 141 17.02 2.11 9.53
N PRO A 142 17.23 3.21 10.28
CA PRO A 142 17.61 3.12 11.68
C PRO A 142 16.62 2.28 12.49
N ALA A 143 17.15 1.38 13.34
CA ALA A 143 16.35 0.42 14.09
C ALA A 143 15.26 1.06 14.96
N GLU A 144 15.53 2.27 15.48
CA GLU A 144 14.58 3.06 16.25
C GLU A 144 13.28 3.39 15.49
N TYR A 145 13.34 3.46 14.15
CA TYR A 145 12.17 3.67 13.30
C TYR A 145 11.61 2.35 12.79
N ALA A 146 12.47 1.43 12.33
CA ALA A 146 12.05 0.16 11.75
C ALA A 146 11.21 -0.70 12.72
N GLN A 147 11.45 -0.60 14.04
CA GLN A 147 10.65 -1.27 15.07
C GLN A 147 9.16 -0.89 15.07
N HIS A 148 8.79 0.26 14.47
CA HIS A 148 7.38 0.69 14.36
C HIS A 148 6.61 -0.02 13.25
N ALA A 149 7.28 -0.72 12.32
CA ALA A 149 6.63 -1.37 11.18
C ALA A 149 5.61 -2.43 11.59
N TYR A 150 5.99 -3.35 12.48
CA TYR A 150 5.08 -4.40 12.94
C TYR A 150 3.90 -3.84 13.78
N PRO A 151 4.12 -2.98 14.81
CA PRO A 151 3.02 -2.32 15.52
C PRO A 151 2.05 -1.58 14.59
N ALA A 152 2.56 -0.82 13.61
CA ALA A 152 1.72 -0.11 12.65
C ALA A 152 0.84 -1.08 11.86
N MET A 153 1.42 -2.16 11.35
CA MET A 153 0.70 -3.18 10.59
C MET A 153 -0.30 -3.97 11.44
N ARG A 154 -0.04 -4.15 12.74
CA ARG A 154 -1.01 -4.73 13.69
C ARG A 154 -2.22 -3.84 13.87
N GLU A 155 -2.04 -2.52 14.00
CA GLU A 155 -3.16 -1.57 14.09
C GLU A 155 -3.97 -1.51 12.79
N ILE A 156 -3.28 -1.46 11.64
CA ILE A 156 -3.92 -1.50 10.33
C ILE A 156 -4.72 -2.80 10.14
N SER A 157 -4.14 -3.94 10.51
CA SER A 157 -4.82 -5.23 10.46
C SER A 157 -6.11 -5.21 11.29
N LYS A 158 -6.09 -4.68 12.52
CA LYS A 158 -7.30 -4.53 13.35
C LYS A 158 -8.38 -3.68 12.66
N VAL A 159 -8.01 -2.55 12.05
CA VAL A 159 -8.94 -1.70 11.28
C VAL A 159 -9.60 -2.50 10.16
N MET A 160 -8.84 -3.36 9.50
CA MET A 160 -9.28 -4.20 8.39
C MET A 160 -9.99 -5.51 8.81
N GLY A 161 -10.31 -5.69 10.10
CA GLY A 161 -10.99 -6.89 10.61
C GLY A 161 -10.07 -8.04 11.01
N GLY A 162 -8.75 -7.79 11.12
CA GLY A 162 -7.81 -8.58 11.92
C GLY A 162 -7.49 -9.99 11.43
N ARG A 163 -7.62 -10.29 10.14
CA ARG A 163 -7.66 -11.69 9.69
C ARG A 163 -6.31 -12.34 9.47
N ARG A 164 -5.40 -11.70 8.73
CA ARG A 164 -4.06 -12.25 8.46
C ARG A 164 -3.02 -11.17 8.22
N LEU A 165 -1.85 -11.31 8.84
CA LEU A 165 -0.67 -10.49 8.65
C LEU A 165 0.51 -11.36 8.23
N ALA A 166 1.04 -11.09 7.04
CA ALA A 166 2.21 -11.79 6.52
C ALA A 166 3.44 -10.88 6.53
N HIS A 167 4.61 -11.48 6.66
CA HIS A 167 5.91 -10.82 6.54
C HIS A 167 6.87 -11.57 5.62
N ALA A 168 7.65 -10.83 4.86
CA ALA A 168 8.72 -11.35 4.03
C ALA A 168 9.93 -10.40 4.06
N LEU A 169 11.12 -10.96 3.80
CA LEU A 169 12.33 -10.21 3.52
C LEU A 169 12.63 -10.33 2.02
N ARG A 170 12.57 -9.23 1.27
CA ARG A 170 12.76 -9.28 -0.20
C ARG A 170 13.47 -8.03 -0.74
N PRO A 171 14.13 -8.12 -1.91
CA PRO A 171 14.64 -6.94 -2.60
C PRO A 171 13.48 -6.06 -3.11
N TRP A 172 13.76 -4.79 -3.42
CA TRP A 172 12.78 -3.89 -4.05
C TRP A 172 12.19 -4.50 -5.31
N ALA A 173 13.05 -5.09 -6.15
CA ALA A 173 12.67 -5.76 -7.38
C ALA A 173 13.75 -6.78 -7.78
N GLU A 174 13.50 -7.54 -8.84
CA GLU A 174 14.49 -8.40 -9.48
C GLU A 174 15.03 -7.72 -10.73
N SER A 175 16.34 -7.86 -10.99
CA SER A 175 16.92 -7.38 -12.25
C SER A 175 16.35 -8.18 -13.43
N PHE A 176 15.86 -7.47 -14.44
CA PHE A 176 15.43 -8.08 -15.70
C PHE A 176 16.27 -7.53 -16.85
N GLY A 177 17.17 -8.37 -17.37
CA GLY A 177 18.15 -7.94 -18.37
C GLY A 177 19.11 -6.88 -17.81
N LYS A 178 19.61 -5.99 -18.69
CA LYS A 178 20.64 -5.00 -18.34
C LYS A 178 20.10 -3.68 -17.80
N THR A 179 18.82 -3.36 -18.05
CA THR A 179 18.27 -2.02 -17.80
C THR A 179 16.93 -2.00 -17.08
N ALA A 180 16.21 -3.12 -17.04
CA ALA A 180 14.87 -3.22 -16.49
C ALA A 180 14.86 -4.02 -15.18
N TYR A 181 13.70 -4.00 -14.51
CA TYR A 181 13.41 -4.81 -13.34
C TYR A 181 12.02 -5.41 -13.45
N SER A 182 11.78 -6.49 -12.73
CA SER A 182 10.50 -7.18 -12.61
C SER A 182 10.23 -7.52 -11.15
N ASN A 183 9.04 -8.06 -10.85
CA ASN A 183 8.69 -8.53 -9.50
C ASN A 183 8.88 -7.47 -8.40
N SER A 184 8.58 -6.21 -8.72
CA SER A 184 8.83 -5.10 -7.81
C SER A 184 7.81 -5.09 -6.66
N ILE A 185 8.21 -4.57 -5.49
CA ILE A 185 7.34 -4.45 -4.31
C ILE A 185 6.07 -3.66 -4.63
N GLN A 186 6.18 -2.60 -5.42
CA GLN A 186 5.03 -1.80 -5.85
C GLN A 186 3.99 -2.61 -6.64
N ASP A 187 4.40 -3.67 -7.35
CA ASP A 187 3.51 -4.44 -8.23
C ASP A 187 2.96 -5.72 -7.55
N LEU A 188 3.31 -5.96 -6.28
CA LEU A 188 2.99 -7.21 -5.58
C LEU A 188 1.50 -7.54 -5.57
N PHE A 189 0.63 -6.59 -5.20
CA PHE A 189 -0.82 -6.84 -5.18
C PHE A 189 -1.44 -7.01 -6.57
N SER A 190 -0.88 -6.36 -7.59
CA SER A 190 -1.46 -6.39 -8.94
C SER A 190 -1.07 -7.64 -9.73
N ALA A 191 0.06 -8.31 -9.42
CA ALA A 191 0.56 -9.40 -10.27
C ALA A 191 1.28 -10.56 -9.55
N HIS A 192 1.70 -10.41 -8.29
CA HIS A 192 2.76 -11.29 -7.75
C HIS A 192 2.55 -11.84 -6.34
N ILE A 193 1.56 -11.38 -5.57
CA ILE A 193 1.35 -11.92 -4.23
C ILE A 193 0.61 -13.26 -4.26
N PHE A 194 -0.33 -13.49 -5.20
CA PHE A 194 -1.16 -14.70 -5.24
C PHE A 194 -0.78 -15.71 -6.34
N LEU A 195 -0.89 -17.01 -6.02
CA LEU A 195 -0.70 -18.14 -6.93
C LEU A 195 -1.90 -18.35 -7.89
N GLU A 196 -3.12 -18.11 -7.41
CA GLU A 196 -4.36 -18.14 -8.20
C GLU A 196 -5.18 -16.86 -8.00
N ARG A 197 -6.16 -16.62 -8.88
CA ARG A 197 -7.07 -15.48 -8.79
C ARG A 197 -7.87 -15.59 -7.48
N ARG A 198 -7.74 -14.61 -6.59
CA ARG A 198 -8.30 -14.63 -5.23
C ARG A 198 -9.82 -14.86 -5.25
N GLY A 199 -10.31 -15.77 -4.41
CA GLY A 199 -11.72 -15.93 -4.07
C GLY A 199 -12.20 -14.87 -3.07
N ARG A 200 -13.42 -14.99 -2.54
CA ARG A 200 -13.97 -14.05 -1.52
C ARG A 200 -13.31 -14.18 -0.14
N GLU A 201 -12.56 -15.25 0.09
CA GLU A 201 -11.96 -15.55 1.39
C GLU A 201 -10.54 -14.98 1.52
N ALA A 202 -10.07 -14.82 2.76
CA ALA A 202 -8.69 -14.46 3.02
C ALA A 202 -7.76 -15.60 2.54
N PRO A 203 -6.67 -15.29 1.82
CA PRO A 203 -5.75 -16.29 1.29
C PRO A 203 -5.20 -17.16 2.42
N ASP A 204 -5.11 -18.48 2.20
CA ASP A 204 -4.37 -19.37 3.09
C ASP A 204 -2.86 -19.34 2.75
N GLY A 205 -2.04 -20.01 3.57
CA GLY A 205 -0.58 -20.05 3.36
C GLY A 205 -0.14 -20.66 2.03
N ALA A 206 -1.00 -21.44 1.36
CA ALA A 206 -0.71 -22.06 0.08
C ALA A 206 -1.01 -21.15 -1.12
N ALA A 207 -1.58 -19.95 -0.88
CA ALA A 207 -1.99 -19.04 -1.93
C ALA A 207 -0.92 -18.00 -2.32
N LEU A 208 0.24 -17.94 -1.66
CA LEU A 208 1.27 -16.89 -1.90
C LEU A 208 2.46 -17.39 -2.73
N LYS A 209 2.93 -16.60 -3.71
CA LYS A 209 4.01 -16.99 -4.65
C LYS A 209 5.43 -17.00 -4.05
N GLU A 210 5.66 -16.30 -2.95
CA GLU A 210 6.98 -16.16 -2.28
C GLU A 210 6.91 -16.72 -0.85
N PRO A 211 8.04 -17.04 -0.18
CA PRO A 211 8.01 -17.46 1.21
C PRO A 211 7.60 -16.29 2.11
N TRP A 212 6.35 -16.31 2.56
CA TRP A 212 5.82 -15.41 3.57
C TRP A 212 5.72 -16.13 4.92
N HIS A 213 6.07 -15.42 5.99
CA HIS A 213 5.86 -15.83 7.36
C HIS A 213 4.59 -15.17 7.89
N TRP A 214 3.60 -15.97 8.26
CA TRP A 214 2.42 -15.49 8.97
C TRP A 214 2.83 -15.04 10.38
N LEU A 215 2.30 -13.89 10.82
CA LEU A 215 2.65 -13.25 12.09
C LEU A 215 1.53 -13.36 13.13
N ASP A 216 0.55 -14.21 12.85
CA ASP A 216 -0.66 -14.55 13.60
C ASP A 216 -0.83 -16.07 13.74
#